data_AF-A0A8D0FNX2-F1
#
_entry.id   AF-A0A8D0FNX2-F1
#
_cell.length_a   1.000
_cell.length_b   1.000
_cell.length_c   1.000
_cell.angle_alpha   90.00
_cell.angle_beta   90.00
_cell.angle_gamma   90.00
#
_symmetry.space_group_name_H-M   'P 1'
#
loop_
_entity.id
_entity.type
_entity.pdbx_description
1 polymer ?
#
loop_
_entity_poly.entity_id
_entity_poly.type
_entity_poly.pdbx_seq_one_letter_code
_entity_poly.pdbx_strand_id
1 'polypeptide(L)'
;MGYHPQYLDSFLKTQHYLMHMDGPLPFDCRHYIAIMKLLKISEWSWSLAELVHAVVLLAHCHALASFVFGCGCEQDEGLGGRGSLKPSSPGNQCFCEATSLDSCMELDSLRERMQLLQQDREEGEGQGVEVGVQDGSWYGIPGCCSPISILIFSVRVTGATNLACYMQDPDFGYQDFARRDEDQTQVFRVQDYSWEDHGFSLVNRLYSDIGHLLDEKFRMVDGLQSSAMAKRQGCEPSVFKRGIWNYIHCMFGIRYDDYDYAEVNQLLERMLKVYIKTVTCYPEKTNPEMFDRFWKQFKHSEKVHVNLLILEARMQAELLYALQAITQYMIS
;
A
#
# COMPACT_ATOMS: atom_id res chain seq x y z
N MET A 1 15.31 -1.46 1.99
CA MET A 1 15.13 -2.10 0.65
C MET A 1 16.16 -3.19 0.34
N GLY A 2 17.41 -3.13 0.81
CA GLY A 2 18.47 -4.11 0.47
C GLY A 2 18.24 -5.58 0.81
N TYR A 3 17.21 -5.92 1.60
CA TYR A 3 16.77 -7.32 1.79
C TYR A 3 16.19 -7.95 0.52
N HIS A 4 15.80 -7.14 -0.47
CA HIS A 4 15.25 -7.56 -1.76
C HIS A 4 16.06 -6.89 -2.89
N PRO A 5 17.23 -7.44 -3.25
CA PRO A 5 18.21 -6.74 -4.11
C PRO A 5 17.69 -6.48 -5.52
N GLN A 6 16.90 -7.38 -6.09
CA GLN A 6 16.32 -7.19 -7.42
C GLN A 6 15.33 -6.03 -7.42
N TYR A 7 14.48 -5.92 -6.40
CA TYR A 7 13.58 -4.78 -6.24
C TYR A 7 14.38 -3.48 -6.00
N LEU A 8 15.42 -3.52 -5.16
CA LEU A 8 16.27 -2.35 -4.90
C LEU A 8 16.89 -1.80 -6.18
N ASP A 9 17.38 -2.66 -7.08
CA ASP A 9 17.93 -2.24 -8.37
C ASP A 9 16.89 -1.52 -9.23
N SER A 10 15.69 -2.09 -9.40
CA SER A 10 14.57 -1.47 -10.12
C SER A 10 14.13 -0.14 -9.48
N PHE A 11 14.08 -0.08 -8.14
CA PHE A 11 13.79 1.14 -7.40
C PHE A 11 14.83 2.24 -7.65
N LEU A 12 16.13 1.92 -7.55
CA LEU A 12 17.21 2.87 -7.76
C LEU A 12 17.26 3.39 -9.19
N LYS A 13 17.02 2.51 -10.19
CA LYS A 13 16.88 2.91 -11.60
C LYS A 13 15.76 3.93 -11.77
N THR A 14 14.59 3.65 -11.21
CA THR A 14 13.44 4.55 -11.28
C THR A 14 13.70 5.88 -10.57
N GLN A 15 14.27 5.84 -9.35
CA GLN A 15 14.59 7.05 -8.60
C GLN A 15 15.65 7.89 -9.32
N HIS A 16 16.68 7.26 -9.91
CA HIS A 16 17.69 7.95 -10.70
C HIS A 16 17.07 8.59 -11.94
N TYR A 17 16.19 7.88 -12.64
CA TYR A 17 15.46 8.42 -13.79
C TYR A 17 14.63 9.65 -13.44
N LEU A 18 13.83 9.55 -12.36
CA LEU A 18 12.97 10.62 -11.90
C LEU A 18 13.75 11.85 -11.43
N MET A 19 14.81 11.65 -10.65
CA MET A 19 15.47 12.75 -9.94
C MET A 19 16.67 13.31 -10.70
N HIS A 20 17.37 12.51 -11.52
CA HIS A 20 18.70 12.84 -12.05
C HIS A 20 18.85 12.80 -13.57
N MET A 21 17.99 12.07 -14.29
CA MET A 21 18.04 12.04 -15.75
C MET A 21 17.36 13.26 -16.35
N ASP A 22 17.64 13.57 -17.62
CA ASP A 22 16.86 14.55 -18.37
C ASP A 22 15.38 14.15 -18.39
N GLY A 23 14.50 15.13 -18.26
CA GLY A 23 13.07 14.91 -18.16
C GLY A 23 12.28 16.22 -18.26
N PRO A 24 10.94 16.16 -18.33
CA PRO A 24 10.12 17.34 -18.59
C PRO A 24 10.32 18.50 -17.61
N LEU A 25 10.70 18.19 -16.36
CA LEU A 25 10.90 19.18 -15.32
C LEU A 25 12.37 19.56 -15.17
N PRO A 26 12.68 20.85 -14.98
CA PRO A 26 14.03 21.29 -14.60
C PRO A 26 14.48 20.63 -13.30
N PHE A 27 15.78 20.29 -13.21
CA PHE A 27 16.35 19.54 -12.09
C PHE A 27 16.09 20.19 -10.72
N ASP A 28 16.26 21.51 -10.63
CA ASP A 28 16.05 22.28 -9.39
C ASP A 28 14.59 22.22 -8.91
N CYS A 29 13.65 22.12 -9.85
CA CYS A 29 12.23 22.02 -9.54
C CYS A 29 11.86 20.64 -8.99
N ARG A 30 12.54 19.56 -9.37
CA ARG A 30 12.15 18.19 -8.96
C ARG A 30 12.24 17.97 -7.46
N HIS A 31 13.33 18.46 -6.86
CA HIS A 31 13.53 18.42 -5.41
C HIS A 31 12.53 19.33 -4.69
N TYR A 32 12.18 20.47 -5.27
CA TYR A 32 11.20 21.40 -4.69
C TYR A 32 9.76 20.88 -4.79
N ILE A 33 9.38 20.24 -5.91
CA ILE A 33 8.06 19.62 -6.11
C ILE A 33 7.91 18.38 -5.22
N ALA A 34 8.97 17.61 -5.01
CA ALA A 34 8.98 16.56 -3.99
C ALA A 34 8.65 17.11 -2.58
N ILE A 35 8.86 18.41 -2.35
CA ILE A 35 8.59 19.12 -1.09
C ILE A 35 7.26 19.92 -1.15
N MET A 36 6.78 20.36 -2.32
CA MET A 36 5.63 21.25 -2.48
C MET A 36 4.56 20.73 -3.45
N LYS A 37 3.27 20.87 -3.06
CA LYS A 37 2.12 20.60 -3.94
C LYS A 37 1.96 21.67 -5.04
N LEU A 38 1.64 21.22 -6.25
CA LEU A 38 1.67 21.88 -7.57
C LEU A 38 0.79 23.14 -7.79
N LEU A 39 0.27 23.80 -6.77
CA LEU A 39 -0.87 24.71 -6.93
C LEU A 39 -0.55 26.21 -6.81
N LYS A 40 0.65 26.65 -7.21
CA LYS A 40 0.87 28.07 -7.53
C LYS A 40 0.79 28.30 -9.04
N ILE A 41 -0.43 28.23 -9.57
CA ILE A 41 -0.73 28.73 -10.91
C ILE A 41 -0.84 30.26 -10.80
N SER A 42 0.26 30.94 -11.06
CA SER A 42 0.19 32.31 -11.58
C SER A 42 1.38 32.53 -12.52
N GLU A 43 1.05 32.89 -13.75
CA GLU A 43 1.89 33.19 -14.93
C GLU A 43 2.61 32.03 -15.64
N TRP A 44 2.77 30.85 -15.02
CA TRP A 44 3.42 29.69 -15.65
C TRP A 44 2.47 28.48 -15.70
N SER A 45 1.98 28.15 -16.90
CA SER A 45 1.14 26.97 -17.14
C SER A 45 1.99 25.71 -17.31
N TRP A 46 1.60 24.62 -16.67
CA TRP A 46 2.24 23.32 -16.83
C TRP A 46 1.90 22.69 -18.19
N SER A 47 2.90 22.18 -18.91
CA SER A 47 2.64 21.23 -19.99
C SER A 47 2.15 19.89 -19.42
N LEU A 48 1.45 19.09 -20.24
CA LEU A 48 1.00 17.75 -19.82
C LEU A 48 2.18 16.84 -19.43
N ALA A 49 3.33 16.98 -20.10
CA ALA A 49 4.54 16.23 -19.79
C ALA A 49 5.13 16.61 -18.41
N GLU A 50 5.22 17.91 -18.13
CA GLU A 50 5.64 18.42 -16.81
C GLU A 50 4.67 17.99 -15.71
N LEU A 51 3.36 18.06 -15.97
CA LEU A 51 2.34 17.64 -15.01
C LEU A 51 2.46 16.14 -14.70
N VAL A 52 2.58 15.29 -15.72
CA VAL A 52 2.74 13.84 -15.53
C VAL A 52 4.02 13.53 -14.76
N HIS A 53 5.12 14.19 -15.09
CA HIS A 53 6.37 14.02 -14.35
C HIS A 53 6.20 14.41 -12.86
N ALA A 54 5.54 15.54 -12.58
CA ALA A 54 5.28 15.95 -11.20
C ALA A 54 4.34 15.01 -10.46
N VAL A 55 3.29 14.50 -11.10
CA VAL A 55 2.39 13.49 -10.54
C VAL A 55 3.15 12.23 -10.16
N VAL A 56 4.02 11.73 -11.04
CA VAL A 56 4.85 10.55 -10.74
C VAL A 56 5.82 10.82 -9.60
N LEU A 57 6.45 11.99 -9.55
CA LEU A 57 7.32 12.40 -8.45
C LEU A 57 6.58 12.44 -7.11
N LEU A 58 5.40 13.08 -7.05
CA LEU A 58 4.59 13.17 -5.84
C LEU A 58 4.16 11.79 -5.35
N ALA A 59 3.61 10.95 -6.23
CA ALA A 59 3.21 9.59 -5.89
C ALA A 59 4.40 8.75 -5.40
N HIS A 60 5.57 8.91 -6.02
CA HIS A 60 6.82 8.27 -5.59
C HIS A 60 7.23 8.70 -4.18
N CYS A 61 7.23 9.99 -3.88
CA CYS A 61 7.59 10.53 -2.57
C CYS A 61 6.59 10.13 -1.47
N HIS A 62 5.29 10.17 -1.74
CA HIS A 62 4.25 9.72 -0.80
C HIS A 62 4.41 8.23 -0.46
N ALA A 63 4.61 7.39 -1.47
CA ALA A 63 4.82 5.96 -1.29
C ALA A 63 6.13 5.65 -0.56
N LEU A 64 7.21 6.40 -0.86
CA LEU A 64 8.48 6.29 -0.15
C LEU A 64 8.35 6.71 1.32
N ALA A 65 7.56 7.74 1.64
CA ALA A 65 7.28 8.12 3.03
C ALA A 65 6.62 6.97 3.80
N SER A 66 5.61 6.31 3.22
CA SER A 66 5.03 5.08 3.79
C SER A 66 6.09 4.03 4.08
N PHE A 67 7.00 3.78 3.13
CA PHE A 67 8.05 2.80 3.33
C PHE A 67 9.03 3.17 4.44
N VAL A 68 9.46 4.43 4.51
CA VAL A 68 10.39 4.95 5.55
C VAL A 68 9.79 4.78 6.94
N PHE A 69 8.56 5.23 7.15
CA PHE A 69 7.88 5.10 8.44
C PHE A 69 7.56 3.63 8.77
N GLY A 70 7.09 2.86 7.79
CA GLY A 70 6.75 1.45 7.99
C GLY A 70 7.95 0.56 8.33
N CYS A 71 9.13 0.86 7.78
CA CYS A 71 10.38 0.17 8.10
C CYS A 71 11.05 0.66 9.39
N GLY A 72 10.59 1.78 9.97
CA GLY A 72 11.21 2.39 11.15
C GLY A 72 12.60 2.96 10.86
N CYS A 73 12.83 3.53 9.68
CA CYS A 73 14.09 4.22 9.40
C CYS A 73 14.20 5.45 10.31
N GLU A 74 15.14 5.44 11.25
CA GLU A 74 15.40 6.58 12.15
C GLU A 74 15.82 7.80 11.33
N GLN A 75 15.30 8.98 11.70
CA GLN A 75 15.88 10.24 11.24
C GLN A 75 17.21 10.41 11.97
N ASP A 76 18.32 10.50 11.23
CA ASP A 76 19.62 10.79 11.82
C ASP A 76 19.58 12.22 12.37
N GLU A 77 19.24 12.38 13.65
CA GLU A 77 19.23 13.66 14.36
C GLU A 77 20.68 14.14 14.55
N GLY A 78 21.24 14.68 13.47
CA GLY A 78 22.56 15.28 13.49
C GLY A 78 22.59 16.60 14.24
N LEU A 79 22.89 16.55 15.55
CA LEU A 79 23.47 17.68 16.29
C LEU A 79 24.37 17.18 17.45
N GLY A 80 25.63 16.90 17.10
CA GLY A 80 26.76 17.03 18.02
C GLY A 80 27.50 15.73 18.38
N GLY A 81 28.73 15.60 17.88
CA GLY A 81 29.74 14.73 18.49
C GLY A 81 30.44 13.79 17.52
N ARG A 82 31.65 14.16 17.13
CA ARG A 82 32.62 13.34 16.41
C ARG A 82 32.83 11.99 17.14
N GLY A 83 32.29 10.91 16.59
CA GLY A 83 32.48 9.55 17.11
C GLY A 83 32.18 8.51 16.04
N SER A 84 33.24 7.93 15.47
CA SER A 84 33.18 6.88 14.44
C SER A 84 32.33 5.68 14.88
N LEU A 85 31.12 5.52 14.34
CA LEU A 85 30.34 4.29 14.46
C LEU A 85 30.60 3.38 13.25
N LYS A 86 31.23 2.23 13.51
CA LYS A 86 31.38 1.12 12.55
C LYS A 86 30.01 0.47 12.29
N PRO A 87 29.72 0.01 11.06
CA PRO A 87 28.56 -0.82 10.82
C PRO A 87 28.74 -2.19 11.50
N SER A 88 27.80 -2.57 12.36
CA SER A 88 27.72 -3.93 12.90
C SER A 88 27.01 -4.84 11.89
N SER A 89 27.77 -5.76 11.28
CA SER A 89 27.25 -6.89 10.51
C SER A 89 26.51 -7.90 11.42
N PRO A 90 25.59 -8.72 10.88
CA PRO A 90 24.68 -9.53 11.70
C PRO A 90 25.35 -10.82 12.19
N GLY A 91 25.49 -10.95 13.51
CA GLY A 91 25.90 -12.17 14.18
C GLY A 91 24.70 -12.90 14.79
N ASN A 92 24.51 -14.16 14.39
CA ASN A 92 23.65 -15.15 15.03
C ASN A 92 23.78 -15.11 16.56
N GLN A 93 22.66 -15.00 17.28
CA GLN A 93 22.48 -15.77 18.50
C GLN A 93 21.00 -15.97 18.85
N CYS A 94 20.60 -17.23 18.72
CA CYS A 94 19.40 -17.84 19.27
C CYS A 94 19.50 -17.84 20.80
N PHE A 95 18.41 -17.51 21.49
CA PHE A 95 18.16 -18.01 22.84
C PHE A 95 16.65 -18.19 23.04
N CYS A 96 16.27 -19.43 23.35
CA CYS A 96 14.92 -19.86 23.71
C CYS A 96 14.75 -19.87 25.24
N GLU A 97 13.49 -20.09 25.68
CA GLU A 97 12.96 -20.32 27.05
C GLU A 97 12.29 -19.10 27.71
N ALA A 98 11.09 -19.16 28.31
CA ALA A 98 10.09 -20.22 28.48
C ALA A 98 8.70 -19.63 28.86
N THR A 99 7.66 -20.41 28.55
CA THR A 99 6.31 -20.52 29.17
C THR A 99 5.40 -19.29 29.36
N SER A 100 4.28 -19.28 28.62
CA SER A 100 2.95 -19.14 29.24
C SER A 100 1.91 -19.90 28.41
N LEU A 101 1.41 -20.99 28.99
CA LEU A 101 0.41 -21.89 28.47
C LEU A 101 -0.97 -21.20 28.56
N ASP A 102 -1.42 -20.52 27.51
CA ASP A 102 -2.81 -20.03 27.45
C ASP A 102 -3.41 -19.86 26.04
N SER A 103 -2.68 -20.26 24.99
CA SER A 103 -3.15 -20.10 23.59
C SER A 103 -3.82 -21.34 23.00
N CYS A 104 -4.08 -22.40 23.79
CA CYS A 104 -4.69 -23.64 23.27
C CYS A 104 -6.21 -23.57 23.11
N MET A 105 -6.91 -22.69 23.85
CA MET A 105 -8.39 -22.71 23.88
C MET A 105 -9.06 -22.10 22.63
N GLU A 106 -8.34 -21.31 21.82
CA GLU A 106 -8.90 -20.72 20.58
C GLU A 106 -8.72 -21.61 19.33
N LEU A 107 -7.76 -22.55 19.34
CA LEU A 107 -7.45 -23.42 18.20
C LEU A 107 -8.46 -24.56 18.02
N ASP A 108 -9.04 -25.08 19.11
CA ASP A 108 -10.02 -26.17 19.04
C ASP A 108 -11.35 -25.69 18.44
N SER A 109 -11.76 -24.45 18.74
CA SER A 109 -12.98 -23.83 18.18
C SER A 109 -12.88 -23.57 16.67
N LEU A 110 -11.67 -23.26 16.16
CA LEU A 110 -11.46 -23.02 14.73
C LEU A 110 -11.46 -24.32 13.92
N ARG A 111 -10.98 -25.42 14.52
CA ARG A 111 -10.95 -26.76 13.91
C ARG A 111 -12.35 -27.37 13.77
N GLU A 112 -13.21 -27.20 14.78
CA GLU A 112 -14.61 -27.64 14.71
C GLU A 112 -15.40 -26.88 13.63
N ARG A 113 -15.11 -25.59 13.44
CA ARG A 113 -15.77 -24.75 12.43
C ARG A 113 -15.35 -25.07 10.99
N MET A 114 -14.13 -25.58 10.80
CA MET A 114 -13.67 -26.09 9.50
C MET A 114 -14.27 -27.45 9.13
N GLN A 115 -14.61 -28.29 10.13
CA GLN A 115 -15.24 -29.59 9.89
C GLN A 115 -16.71 -29.45 9.46
N LEU A 116 -17.44 -28.48 10.01
CA LEU A 116 -18.81 -28.16 9.59
C LEU A 116 -18.93 -27.75 8.11
N LEU A 117 -17.96 -26.98 7.60
CA LEU A 117 -17.94 -26.53 6.20
C LEU A 117 -17.57 -27.63 5.19
N GLN A 118 -16.94 -28.72 5.64
CA GLN A 118 -16.69 -29.88 4.79
C GLN A 118 -17.92 -30.79 4.69
N GLN A 119 -18.76 -30.80 5.73
CA GLN A 119 -19.98 -31.61 5.77
C GLN A 119 -21.12 -31.01 4.93
N ASP A 120 -21.25 -29.68 4.88
CA ASP A 120 -22.21 -28.98 4.00
C ASP A 120 -21.90 -29.11 2.50
N ARG A 121 -20.68 -29.52 2.13
CA ARG A 121 -20.27 -29.70 0.73
C ARG A 121 -20.67 -31.06 0.16
N GLU A 122 -20.96 -32.06 1.00
CA GLU A 122 -21.30 -33.41 0.55
C GLU A 122 -22.82 -33.68 0.47
N GLU A 123 -23.68 -32.83 1.05
CA GLU A 123 -25.14 -33.01 1.03
C GLU A 123 -25.89 -32.20 -0.06
N GLY A 124 -25.18 -31.42 -0.88
CA GLY A 124 -25.78 -30.46 -1.84
C GLY A 124 -25.85 -30.88 -3.32
N GLU A 125 -25.55 -32.13 -3.69
CA GLU A 125 -25.75 -32.60 -5.07
C GLU A 125 -27.16 -33.18 -5.26
N GLY A 126 -28.12 -32.32 -5.57
CA GLY A 126 -29.47 -32.76 -5.90
C GLY A 126 -30.43 -31.64 -6.29
N GLN A 127 -30.75 -31.59 -7.59
CA GLN A 127 -31.86 -30.87 -8.24
C GLN A 127 -31.58 -29.43 -8.69
N GLY A 128 -31.54 -29.28 -10.02
CA GLY A 128 -31.47 -28.00 -10.71
C GLY A 128 -32.83 -27.31 -10.80
N VAL A 129 -32.79 -25.97 -10.79
CA VAL A 129 -33.84 -25.09 -11.28
C VAL A 129 -33.17 -23.86 -11.89
N GLU A 130 -33.59 -23.51 -13.11
CA GLU A 130 -33.18 -22.33 -13.87
C GLU A 130 -33.43 -21.03 -13.09
N VAL A 131 -32.46 -20.12 -13.04
CA VAL A 131 -32.63 -18.77 -12.48
C VAL A 131 -32.58 -17.75 -13.60
N GLY A 132 -33.72 -17.10 -13.82
CA GLY A 132 -33.86 -15.93 -14.69
C GLY A 132 -33.16 -14.71 -14.13
N VAL A 133 -32.57 -13.94 -15.04
CA VAL A 133 -31.94 -12.63 -14.80
C VAL A 133 -33.02 -11.62 -14.38
N GLN A 134 -32.94 -11.11 -13.16
CA GLN A 134 -33.64 -9.90 -12.74
C GLN A 134 -32.87 -9.14 -11.65
N ASP A 135 -32.49 -7.92 -12.04
CA ASP A 135 -32.33 -6.69 -11.25
C ASP A 135 -31.50 -6.76 -9.95
N GLY A 136 -30.22 -6.41 -10.09
CA GLY A 136 -29.25 -6.30 -9.01
C GLY A 136 -29.49 -5.07 -8.14
N SER A 137 -30.43 -5.18 -7.21
CA SER A 137 -30.50 -4.32 -6.02
C SER A 137 -29.31 -4.67 -5.11
N TRP A 138 -28.26 -3.84 -5.14
CA TRP A 138 -27.05 -3.99 -4.34
C TRP A 138 -27.33 -3.65 -2.88
N TYR A 139 -27.87 -4.60 -2.13
CA TYR A 139 -27.91 -4.51 -0.68
C TYR A 139 -26.49 -4.70 -0.13
N GLY A 140 -26.04 -3.71 0.65
CA GLY A 140 -24.69 -3.58 1.17
C GLY A 140 -24.08 -4.86 1.71
N ILE A 141 -22.83 -5.12 1.34
CA ILE A 141 -21.97 -6.10 1.99
C ILE A 141 -21.27 -5.39 3.16
N PRO A 142 -21.71 -5.58 4.41
CA PRO A 142 -21.05 -5.03 5.59
C PRO A 142 -19.98 -6.05 6.01
N GLY A 143 -18.82 -6.03 5.35
CA GLY A 143 -17.81 -7.07 5.63
C GLY A 143 -16.40 -6.74 5.19
N CYS A 144 -16.19 -6.15 4.03
CA CYS A 144 -14.86 -6.03 3.41
C CYS A 144 -13.92 -5.07 4.17
N CYS A 145 -14.49 -4.14 4.92
CA CYS A 145 -13.76 -3.22 5.80
C CYS A 145 -14.40 -3.28 7.17
N SER A 146 -13.88 -4.12 8.08
CA SER A 146 -14.22 -3.94 9.50
C SER A 146 -14.02 -2.47 9.87
N PRO A 147 -14.92 -1.85 10.66
CA PRO A 147 -14.67 -0.57 11.28
C PRO A 147 -13.58 -0.77 12.33
N ILE A 148 -12.34 -0.93 11.89
CA ILE A 148 -11.18 -0.85 12.77
C ILE A 148 -11.03 0.63 13.06
N SER A 149 -11.80 1.08 14.05
CA SER A 149 -11.59 2.34 14.74
C SER A 149 -10.20 2.23 15.35
N ILE A 150 -9.20 2.81 14.66
CA ILE A 150 -7.89 2.96 15.28
C ILE A 150 -8.11 4.03 16.36
N LEU A 151 -8.18 3.61 17.62
CA LEU A 151 -7.97 4.50 18.76
C LEU A 151 -6.50 4.92 18.71
N ILE A 152 -6.19 5.83 17.79
CA ILE A 152 -4.86 6.41 17.65
C ILE A 152 -4.72 7.36 18.83
N PHE A 153 -4.00 6.93 19.86
CA PHE A 153 -3.45 7.87 20.82
C PHE A 153 -2.55 8.84 20.04
N SER A 154 -2.79 10.14 20.18
CA SER A 154 -1.94 11.17 19.59
C SER A 154 -0.55 11.07 20.22
N VAL A 155 0.36 10.34 19.57
CA VAL A 155 1.78 10.46 19.89
C VAL A 155 2.21 11.82 19.38
N ARG A 156 2.56 12.73 20.30
CA ARG A 156 3.18 14.00 19.93
C ARG A 156 4.57 13.66 19.41
N VAL A 157 4.79 13.85 18.11
CA VAL A 157 6.14 13.90 17.54
C VAL A 157 6.80 15.18 18.07
N THR A 158 7.52 15.05 19.18
CA THR A 158 8.36 16.12 19.72
C THR A 158 9.64 16.18 18.89
N GLY A 159 9.67 17.06 17.89
CA GLY A 159 10.87 17.28 17.07
C GLY A 159 10.64 17.63 15.60
N ALA A 160 9.40 17.71 15.11
CA ALA A 160 9.16 17.99 13.70
C ALA A 160 9.66 19.39 13.30
N THR A 161 10.60 19.44 12.35
CA THR A 161 10.86 20.63 11.52
C THR A 161 9.51 21.19 11.06
N ASN A 162 9.28 22.50 11.19
CA ASN A 162 7.97 23.06 10.83
C ASN A 162 7.76 23.00 9.31
N LEU A 163 7.17 21.90 8.83
CA LEU A 163 6.83 21.67 7.43
C LEU A 163 5.53 22.36 7.01
N ALA A 164 4.82 23.02 7.93
CA ALA A 164 3.54 23.66 7.63
C ALA A 164 3.69 24.78 6.59
N CYS A 165 4.87 25.40 6.47
CA CYS A 165 5.14 26.40 5.44
C CYS A 165 5.19 25.83 4.01
N TYR A 166 5.27 24.50 3.83
CA TYR A 166 5.23 23.83 2.54
C TYR A 166 3.87 23.19 2.23
N MET A 167 2.89 23.30 3.15
CA MET A 167 1.57 22.69 3.02
C MET A 167 0.48 23.77 2.97
N GLN A 168 -0.52 23.59 2.10
CA GLN A 168 -1.68 24.49 2.03
C GLN A 168 -2.72 24.16 3.11
N ASP A 169 -2.94 22.87 3.37
CA ASP A 169 -3.86 22.36 4.38
C ASP A 169 -3.16 21.21 5.14
N PRO A 170 -2.57 21.49 6.32
CA PRO A 170 -1.87 20.49 7.13
C PRO A 170 -2.79 19.43 7.74
N ASP A 171 -4.09 19.72 7.89
CA ASP A 171 -5.07 18.84 8.51
C ASP A 171 -5.76 17.92 7.49
N PHE A 172 -5.54 18.17 6.19
CA PHE A 172 -6.03 17.30 5.12
C PHE A 172 -5.39 15.90 5.21
N GLY A 173 -6.22 14.90 5.51
CA GLY A 173 -5.79 13.51 5.67
C GLY A 173 -6.69 12.52 4.94
N TYR A 174 -6.30 11.25 4.98
CA TYR A 174 -7.08 10.16 4.42
C TYR A 174 -8.50 10.12 4.99
N GLN A 175 -9.48 10.00 4.11
CA GLN A 175 -10.88 9.77 4.49
C GLN A 175 -11.26 8.33 4.15
N ASP A 176 -11.89 7.65 5.10
CA ASP A 176 -12.22 6.24 4.96
C ASP A 176 -13.34 6.03 3.95
N PHE A 177 -13.02 5.49 2.77
CA PHE A 177 -14.00 5.23 1.71
C PHE A 177 -15.09 4.24 2.14
N ALA A 178 -14.81 3.37 3.12
CA ALA A 178 -15.79 2.47 3.70
C ALA A 178 -16.83 3.16 4.63
N ARG A 179 -16.66 4.46 4.92
CA ARG A 179 -17.52 5.22 5.86
C ARG A 179 -18.34 6.31 5.19
N ARG A 180 -18.28 6.43 3.86
CA ARG A 180 -19.09 7.40 3.11
C ARG A 180 -20.50 6.87 2.94
N ASP A 181 -21.49 7.76 2.97
CA ASP A 181 -22.86 7.42 2.59
C ASP A 181 -22.89 6.93 1.13
N GLU A 182 -23.78 5.97 0.85
CA GLU A 182 -23.86 5.24 -0.43
C GLU A 182 -23.98 6.18 -1.65
N ASP A 183 -24.60 7.35 -1.49
CA ASP A 183 -24.82 8.33 -2.57
C ASP A 183 -23.58 9.18 -2.92
N GLN A 184 -22.51 9.19 -2.11
CA GLN A 184 -21.33 10.04 -2.32
C GLN A 184 -20.06 9.27 -2.73
N THR A 185 -20.14 7.96 -2.88
CA THR A 185 -18.96 7.12 -3.12
C THR A 185 -18.90 6.70 -4.59
N GLN A 186 -18.25 7.52 -5.42
CA GLN A 186 -17.84 7.05 -6.75
C GLN A 186 -16.77 5.97 -6.57
N VAL A 187 -17.20 4.71 -6.72
CA VAL A 187 -16.32 3.55 -6.76
C VAL A 187 -15.48 3.61 -8.03
N PHE A 188 -14.16 3.54 -7.90
CA PHE A 188 -13.27 3.42 -9.05
C PHE A 188 -13.19 1.94 -9.44
N ARG A 189 -13.74 1.57 -10.59
CA ARG A 189 -13.61 0.20 -11.12
C ARG A 189 -12.36 0.10 -11.97
N VAL A 190 -11.53 -0.90 -11.70
CA VAL A 190 -10.28 -1.11 -12.45
C VAL A 190 -10.56 -1.40 -13.93
N GLN A 191 -11.70 -2.00 -14.24
CA GLN A 191 -12.17 -2.27 -15.60
C GLN A 191 -12.39 -1.00 -16.41
N ASP A 192 -12.75 0.11 -15.75
CA ASP A 192 -12.99 1.40 -16.42
C ASP A 192 -11.67 2.13 -16.72
N TYR A 193 -10.64 1.93 -15.88
CA TYR A 193 -9.33 2.53 -16.05
C TYR A 193 -8.24 1.74 -15.30
N SER A 194 -7.61 0.78 -15.98
CA SER A 194 -6.50 -0.04 -15.44
C SER A 194 -5.12 0.56 -15.75
N TRP A 195 -4.09 0.09 -15.04
CA TRP A 195 -2.70 0.44 -15.35
C TRP A 195 -2.30 -0.14 -16.70
N GLU A 196 -2.65 -1.40 -16.93
CA GLU A 196 -2.27 -2.22 -18.08
C GLU A 196 -2.86 -1.67 -19.39
N ASP A 197 -4.13 -1.27 -19.38
CA ASP A 197 -4.82 -0.85 -20.60
C ASP A 197 -4.68 0.67 -20.84
N HIS A 198 -4.54 1.47 -19.78
CA HIS A 198 -4.60 2.94 -19.88
C HIS A 198 -3.39 3.64 -19.27
N GLY A 199 -3.15 3.43 -17.96
CA GLY A 199 -2.17 4.20 -17.20
C GLY A 199 -0.76 4.14 -17.78
N PHE A 200 -0.28 2.94 -18.10
CA PHE A 200 1.03 2.69 -18.71
C PHE A 200 1.21 3.47 -20.02
N SER A 201 0.24 3.34 -20.93
CA SER A 201 0.31 3.96 -22.25
C SER A 201 0.29 5.49 -22.16
N LEU A 202 -0.53 6.05 -21.25
CA LEU A 202 -0.60 7.50 -21.06
C LEU A 202 0.71 8.06 -20.48
N VAL A 203 1.21 7.47 -19.39
CA VAL A 203 2.42 7.98 -18.75
C VAL A 203 3.60 7.90 -19.71
N ASN A 204 3.77 6.79 -20.43
CA ASN A 204 4.88 6.60 -21.35
C ASN A 204 4.81 7.50 -22.60
N ARG A 205 3.60 7.98 -22.94
CA ARG A 205 3.40 8.95 -24.02
C ARG A 205 3.75 10.38 -23.62
N LEU A 206 3.52 10.74 -22.36
CA LEU A 206 3.71 12.11 -21.85
C LEU A 206 5.06 12.30 -21.14
N TYR A 207 5.63 11.22 -20.62
CA TYR A 207 6.97 11.15 -20.06
C TYR A 207 7.55 9.80 -20.50
N SER A 208 8.40 9.83 -21.53
CA SER A 208 8.95 8.61 -22.13
C SER A 208 9.69 7.75 -21.12
N ASP A 209 9.74 6.44 -21.35
CA ASP A 209 10.48 5.42 -20.59
C ASP A 209 10.10 5.22 -19.12
N ILE A 210 9.50 6.21 -18.43
CA ILE A 210 9.08 6.05 -17.04
C ILE A 210 7.96 5.01 -16.90
N GLY A 211 7.13 4.82 -17.93
CA GLY A 211 6.10 3.78 -17.92
C GLY A 211 6.70 2.39 -17.78
N HIS A 212 7.79 2.12 -18.50
CA HIS A 212 8.52 0.85 -18.40
C HIS A 212 9.15 0.64 -17.02
N LEU A 213 9.76 1.68 -16.46
CA LEU A 213 10.39 1.60 -15.13
C LEU A 213 9.36 1.37 -14.01
N LEU A 214 8.20 2.03 -14.09
CA LEU A 214 7.10 1.83 -13.14
C LEU A 214 6.47 0.45 -13.29
N ASP A 215 6.24 -0.01 -14.51
CA ASP A 215 5.68 -1.35 -14.79
C ASP A 215 6.61 -2.46 -14.30
N GLU A 216 7.92 -2.32 -14.51
CA GLU A 216 8.93 -3.23 -13.96
C GLU A 216 8.81 -3.26 -12.42
N LYS A 217 8.80 -2.11 -11.75
CA LYS A 217 8.68 -2.05 -10.29
C LYS A 217 7.41 -2.73 -9.76
N PHE A 218 6.25 -2.45 -10.36
CA PHE A 218 4.98 -3.04 -9.94
C PHE A 218 5.02 -4.57 -10.04
N ARG A 219 5.53 -5.11 -11.16
CA ARG A 219 5.68 -6.55 -11.35
C ARG A 219 6.73 -7.17 -10.44
N MET A 220 7.81 -6.44 -10.14
CA MET A 220 8.90 -6.93 -9.30
C MET A 220 8.42 -7.32 -7.90
N VAL A 221 7.45 -6.60 -7.33
CA VAL A 221 6.88 -6.95 -6.02
C VAL A 221 6.05 -8.24 -6.08
N ASP A 222 5.38 -8.51 -7.19
CA ASP A 222 4.71 -9.79 -7.41
C ASP A 222 5.71 -10.95 -7.62
N GLY A 223 6.93 -10.67 -8.08
CA GLY A 223 8.00 -11.67 -8.14
C GLY A 223 8.59 -12.07 -6.78
N LEU A 224 8.37 -11.28 -5.72
CA LEU A 224 8.97 -11.53 -4.41
C LEU A 224 8.34 -12.73 -3.69
N GLN A 225 9.19 -13.49 -2.99
CA GLN A 225 8.83 -14.73 -2.30
C GLN A 225 8.28 -14.45 -0.89
N SER A 226 6.95 -14.50 -0.71
CA SER A 226 6.27 -14.29 0.58
C SER A 226 5.90 -15.63 1.21
N SER A 227 6.88 -16.34 1.78
CA SER A 227 6.64 -17.74 2.17
C SER A 227 6.11 -17.96 3.58
N ALA A 228 6.53 -17.23 4.63
CA ALA A 228 6.12 -17.60 5.98
C ALA A 228 4.77 -17.02 6.40
N MET A 229 4.47 -15.76 6.07
CA MET A 229 3.16 -15.15 6.37
C MET A 229 2.01 -15.87 5.66
N ALA A 230 2.18 -16.16 4.37
CA ALA A 230 1.17 -16.87 3.58
C ALA A 230 0.93 -18.29 4.13
N LYS A 231 2.01 -19.03 4.44
CA LYS A 231 1.93 -20.37 5.07
C LYS A 231 1.22 -20.34 6.43
N ARG A 232 1.47 -19.33 7.26
CA ARG A 232 0.81 -19.19 8.57
C ARG A 232 -0.70 -19.02 8.43
N GLN A 233 -1.12 -18.31 7.38
CA GLN A 233 -2.53 -18.14 7.06
C GLN A 233 -3.14 -19.35 6.31
N GLY A 234 -2.33 -20.36 5.96
CA GLY A 234 -2.78 -21.51 5.18
C GLY A 234 -3.15 -21.14 3.74
N CYS A 235 -2.56 -20.08 3.17
CA CYS A 235 -2.85 -19.63 1.80
C CYS A 235 -1.58 -19.58 0.93
N GLU A 236 -1.78 -19.61 -0.39
CA GLU A 236 -0.68 -19.48 -1.35
C GLU A 236 -0.05 -18.08 -1.31
N PRO A 237 1.28 -17.95 -1.47
CA PRO A 237 1.96 -16.65 -1.46
C PRO A 237 1.39 -15.60 -2.43
N SER A 238 0.95 -16.03 -3.63
CA SER A 238 0.32 -15.15 -4.62
C SER A 238 -1.03 -14.61 -4.15
N VAL A 239 -1.85 -15.48 -3.54
CA VAL A 239 -3.16 -15.11 -2.97
C VAL A 239 -2.99 -14.13 -1.81
N PHE A 240 -2.01 -14.37 -0.93
CA PHE A 240 -1.68 -13.46 0.16
C PHE A 240 -1.26 -12.07 -0.34
N LYS A 241 -0.36 -12.01 -1.33
CA LYS A 241 0.08 -10.75 -1.95
C LYS A 241 -1.08 -10.01 -2.61
N ARG A 242 -1.90 -10.71 -3.39
CA ARG A 242 -3.11 -10.16 -4.03
C ARG A 242 -4.09 -9.62 -2.97
N GLY A 243 -4.25 -10.32 -1.85
CA GLY A 243 -5.05 -9.86 -0.72
C GLY A 243 -4.55 -8.55 -0.10
N ILE A 244 -3.24 -8.41 0.12
CA ILE A 244 -2.63 -7.16 0.59
C ILE A 244 -2.84 -6.03 -0.43
N TRP A 245 -2.54 -6.29 -1.71
CA TRP A 245 -2.67 -5.32 -2.81
C TRP A 245 -4.11 -4.80 -2.92
N ASN A 246 -5.07 -5.72 -3.00
CA ASN A 246 -6.48 -5.37 -3.16
C ASN A 246 -7.07 -4.72 -1.91
N TYR A 247 -6.58 -5.08 -0.71
CA TYR A 247 -6.96 -4.37 0.52
C TYR A 247 -6.50 -2.90 0.48
N ILE A 248 -5.28 -2.63 0.01
CA ILE A 248 -4.77 -1.26 -0.13
C ILE A 248 -5.56 -0.47 -1.16
N HIS A 249 -5.77 -1.04 -2.35
CA HIS A 249 -6.58 -0.42 -3.40
C HIS A 249 -8.02 -0.14 -2.92
N CYS A 250 -8.61 -1.06 -2.16
CA CYS A 250 -9.94 -0.87 -1.57
C CYS A 250 -9.98 0.29 -0.57
N MET A 251 -8.93 0.53 0.21
CA MET A 251 -8.84 1.73 1.06
C MET A 251 -8.93 3.02 0.23
N PHE A 252 -8.39 3.02 -0.99
CA PHE A 252 -8.50 4.15 -1.92
C PHE A 252 -9.76 4.10 -2.81
N GLY A 253 -10.73 3.22 -2.54
CA GLY A 253 -11.97 3.12 -3.32
C GLY A 253 -11.84 2.41 -4.67
N ILE A 254 -10.70 1.77 -4.94
CA ILE A 254 -10.45 1.00 -6.16
C ILE A 254 -10.94 -0.44 -5.98
N ARG A 255 -11.79 -0.92 -6.89
CA ARG A 255 -12.38 -2.26 -6.85
C ARG A 255 -12.09 -3.09 -8.10
N TYR A 256 -11.81 -4.37 -7.85
CA TYR A 256 -11.65 -5.41 -8.87
C TYR A 256 -12.91 -6.28 -8.88
N ASP A 257 -13.69 -6.25 -9.97
CA ASP A 257 -14.95 -7.01 -10.09
C ASP A 257 -14.75 -8.54 -10.02
N ASP A 258 -13.56 -9.03 -10.38
CA ASP A 258 -13.21 -10.46 -10.37
C ASP A 258 -12.67 -10.96 -9.02
N TYR A 259 -12.69 -10.12 -7.98
CA TYR A 259 -12.10 -10.43 -6.68
C TYR A 259 -13.14 -10.48 -5.55
N ASP A 260 -13.19 -11.59 -4.82
CA ASP A 260 -14.01 -11.71 -3.62
C ASP A 260 -13.34 -11.02 -2.43
N TYR A 261 -13.84 -9.82 -2.09
CA TYR A 261 -13.34 -9.04 -0.97
C TYR A 261 -13.69 -9.62 0.41
N ALA A 262 -14.57 -10.62 0.49
CA ALA A 262 -14.77 -11.37 1.74
C ALA A 262 -13.50 -12.14 2.14
N GLU A 263 -12.70 -12.58 1.15
CA GLU A 263 -11.44 -13.31 1.37
C GLU A 263 -10.41 -12.48 2.13
N VAL A 264 -10.41 -11.14 1.99
CA VAL A 264 -9.45 -10.26 2.69
C VAL A 264 -9.51 -10.46 4.21
N ASN A 265 -10.69 -10.71 4.77
CA ASN A 265 -10.84 -10.97 6.20
C ASN A 265 -10.33 -12.35 6.63
N GLN A 266 -10.31 -13.29 5.70
CA GLN A 266 -9.78 -14.64 5.92
C GLN A 266 -8.26 -14.68 5.71
N LEU A 267 -7.73 -13.83 4.81
CA LEU A 267 -6.32 -13.79 4.44
C LEU A 267 -5.48 -12.86 5.33
N LEU A 268 -6.04 -11.75 5.81
CA LEU A 268 -5.29 -10.74 6.55
C LEU A 268 -5.75 -10.66 8.01
N GLU A 269 -4.85 -11.06 8.92
CA GLU A 269 -5.06 -10.90 10.35
C GLU A 269 -5.36 -9.43 10.71
N ARG A 270 -6.16 -9.24 11.77
CA ARG A 270 -6.59 -7.90 12.20
C ARG A 270 -5.41 -6.95 12.43
N MET A 271 -4.33 -7.42 13.08
CA MET A 271 -3.16 -6.58 13.33
C MET A 271 -2.39 -6.22 12.06
N LEU A 272 -2.35 -7.11 11.07
CA LEU A 272 -1.78 -6.82 9.77
C LEU A 272 -2.60 -5.76 9.03
N LYS A 273 -3.93 -5.85 9.08
CA LYS A 273 -4.83 -4.82 8.50
C LYS A 273 -4.65 -3.45 9.16
N VAL A 274 -4.50 -3.40 10.48
CA VAL A 274 -4.21 -2.16 11.24
C VAL A 274 -2.87 -1.59 10.80
N TYR A 275 -1.83 -2.42 10.73
CA TYR A 275 -0.51 -2.00 10.28
C TYR A 275 -0.55 -1.42 8.87
N ILE A 276 -1.08 -2.18 7.91
CA ILE A 276 -1.20 -1.75 6.51
C ILE A 276 -1.94 -0.41 6.41
N LYS A 277 -3.09 -0.27 7.07
CA LYS A 277 -3.86 0.98 7.06
C LYS A 277 -3.09 2.15 7.69
N THR A 278 -2.38 1.90 8.80
CA THR A 278 -1.57 2.93 9.46
C THR A 278 -0.46 3.41 8.54
N VAL A 279 0.36 2.50 8.03
CA VAL A 279 1.52 2.83 7.18
C VAL A 279 1.08 3.45 5.84
N THR A 280 -0.05 3.01 5.29
CA THR A 280 -0.56 3.53 4.00
C THR A 280 -1.19 4.92 4.16
N CYS A 281 -2.04 5.12 5.17
CA CYS A 281 -2.91 6.29 5.27
C CYS A 281 -2.42 7.35 6.28
N TYR A 282 -1.65 6.94 7.29
CA TYR A 282 -1.15 7.76 8.40
C TYR A 282 0.27 7.35 8.80
N PRO A 283 1.23 7.33 7.84
CA PRO A 283 2.56 6.79 8.08
C PRO A 283 3.26 7.43 9.29
N GLU A 284 3.04 8.72 9.53
CA GLU A 284 3.57 9.50 10.66
C GLU A 284 3.09 9.00 12.03
N LYS A 285 2.01 8.21 12.08
CA LYS A 285 1.45 7.61 13.30
C LYS A 285 1.92 6.17 13.52
N THR A 286 2.83 5.66 12.69
CA THR A 286 3.39 4.32 12.83
C THR A 286 4.23 4.25 14.11
N ASN A 287 3.81 3.43 15.07
CA ASN A 287 4.56 3.16 16.29
C ASN A 287 5.16 1.74 16.25
N PRO A 288 6.50 1.59 16.18
CA PRO A 288 7.16 0.28 16.18
C PRO A 288 6.77 -0.62 17.37
N GLU A 289 6.58 -0.04 18.56
CA GLU A 289 6.24 -0.78 19.78
C GLU A 289 4.86 -1.44 19.70
N MET A 290 3.90 -0.76 19.05
CA MET A 290 2.54 -1.28 18.86
C MET A 290 2.54 -2.59 18.07
N PHE A 291 3.46 -2.71 17.10
CA PHE A 291 3.52 -3.85 16.20
C PHE A 291 4.60 -4.86 16.57
N ASP A 292 5.44 -4.59 17.57
CA ASP A 292 6.56 -5.45 17.99
C ASP A 292 6.10 -6.89 18.25
N ARG A 293 5.04 -7.07 19.05
CA ARG A 293 4.49 -8.40 19.35
C ARG A 293 4.02 -9.15 18.10
N PHE A 294 3.35 -8.46 17.18
CA PHE A 294 2.89 -9.04 15.91
C PHE A 294 4.07 -9.43 15.01
N TRP A 295 5.11 -8.61 15.01
CA TRP A 295 6.27 -8.75 14.14
C TRP A 295 7.36 -9.70 14.67
N LYS A 296 7.38 -10.05 15.96
CA LYS A 296 8.39 -10.94 16.57
C LYS A 296 8.54 -12.28 15.88
N GLN A 297 7.46 -12.81 15.34
CA GLN A 297 7.41 -14.12 14.69
C GLN A 297 7.88 -14.12 13.22
N PHE A 298 8.17 -12.95 12.64
CA PHE A 298 8.52 -12.82 11.22
C PHE A 298 9.92 -12.26 11.01
N LYS A 299 10.60 -12.70 9.94
CA LYS A 299 11.93 -12.16 9.59
C LYS A 299 11.81 -10.72 9.13
N HIS A 300 12.85 -9.93 9.37
CA HIS A 300 12.87 -8.53 8.93
C HIS A 300 12.70 -8.39 7.41
N SER A 301 13.24 -9.32 6.61
CA SER A 301 13.03 -9.35 5.16
C SER A 301 11.55 -9.46 4.76
N GLU A 302 10.73 -10.18 5.55
CA GLU A 302 9.30 -10.33 5.29
C GLU A 302 8.51 -9.08 5.70
N LYS A 303 8.93 -8.42 6.79
CA LYS A 303 8.39 -7.10 7.17
C LYS A 303 8.65 -6.08 6.07
N VAL A 304 9.88 -6.05 5.56
CA VAL A 304 10.25 -5.19 4.42
C VAL A 304 9.43 -5.54 3.19
N HIS A 305 9.18 -6.83 2.93
CA HIS A 305 8.36 -7.25 1.79
C HIS A 305 6.92 -6.70 1.87
N VAL A 306 6.28 -6.74 3.04
CA VAL A 306 4.95 -6.11 3.25
C VAL A 306 5.01 -4.60 2.97
N ASN A 307 6.08 -3.93 3.39
CA ASN A 307 6.26 -2.50 3.11
C ASN A 307 6.49 -2.20 1.62
N LEU A 308 7.09 -3.11 0.86
CA LEU A 308 7.21 -2.99 -0.60
C LEU A 308 5.85 -3.11 -1.29
N LEU A 309 5.00 -4.04 -0.85
CA LEU A 309 3.61 -4.13 -1.30
C LEU A 309 2.83 -2.84 -0.99
N ILE A 310 2.99 -2.30 0.22
CA ILE A 310 2.37 -1.03 0.61
C ILE A 310 2.83 0.12 -0.28
N LEU A 311 4.14 0.26 -0.48
CA LEU A 311 4.72 1.30 -1.31
C LEU A 311 4.17 1.24 -2.73
N GLU A 312 4.24 0.09 -3.40
CA GLU A 312 3.84 0.01 -4.81
C GLU A 312 2.32 0.11 -5.01
N ALA A 313 1.52 -0.55 -4.18
CA ALA A 313 0.06 -0.48 -4.31
C ALA A 313 -0.46 0.94 -4.03
N ARG A 314 0.12 1.65 -3.05
CA ARG A 314 -0.20 3.06 -2.80
C ARG A 314 0.18 3.93 -4.01
N MET A 315 1.39 3.76 -4.53
CA MET A 315 1.86 4.52 -5.69
C MET A 315 0.95 4.29 -6.91
N GLN A 316 0.60 3.04 -7.21
CA GLN A 316 -0.27 2.71 -8.33
C GLN A 316 -1.66 3.33 -8.15
N ALA A 317 -2.26 3.24 -6.96
CA ALA A 317 -3.57 3.84 -6.68
C ALA A 317 -3.57 5.37 -6.92
N GLU A 318 -2.57 6.08 -6.40
CA GLU A 318 -2.44 7.54 -6.61
C GLU A 318 -2.28 7.89 -8.09
N LEU A 319 -1.48 7.11 -8.83
CA LEU A 319 -1.29 7.29 -10.28
C LEU A 319 -2.57 7.04 -11.07
N LEU A 320 -3.33 5.99 -10.76
CA LEU A 320 -4.56 5.66 -11.49
C LEU A 320 -5.57 6.80 -11.46
N TYR A 321 -5.83 7.39 -10.29
CA TYR A 321 -6.72 8.54 -10.16
C TYR A 321 -6.21 9.76 -10.93
N ALA A 322 -4.93 10.09 -10.79
CA ALA A 322 -4.36 11.26 -11.45
C ALA A 322 -4.35 11.12 -12.98
N LEU A 323 -3.96 9.93 -13.48
CA LEU A 323 -3.90 9.65 -14.92
C LEU A 323 -5.29 9.54 -15.54
N GLN A 324 -6.28 8.99 -14.82
CA GLN A 324 -7.67 9.00 -15.28
C GLN A 324 -8.19 10.43 -15.43
N ALA A 325 -7.94 11.31 -14.45
CA ALA A 325 -8.33 12.72 -14.53
C ALA A 325 -7.64 13.45 -15.69
N ILE A 326 -6.35 13.20 -15.93
CA ILE A 326 -5.63 13.74 -17.08
C ILE A 326 -6.26 13.24 -18.38
N THR A 327 -6.59 11.95 -18.47
CA THR A 327 -7.25 11.38 -19.66
C THR A 327 -8.58 12.05 -19.94
N GLN A 328 -9.42 12.22 -18.92
CA GLN A 328 -10.71 12.91 -19.04
C GLN A 328 -10.54 14.35 -19.53
N TYR A 329 -9.56 15.08 -19.00
CA TYR A 329 -9.21 16.43 -19.45
C TYR A 329 -8.72 16.49 -20.91
N MET A 330 -8.01 15.46 -21.37
CA MET A 330 -7.55 15.40 -22.77
C MET A 330 -8.66 15.08 -23.77
N ILE A 331 -9.78 14.52 -23.32
CA ILE A 331 -10.92 14.11 -24.15
C ILE A 331 -12.05 15.15 -24.12
N SER A 332 -12.12 15.99 -23.07
CA SER A 332 -13.09 17.09 -22.92
C SER A 332 -12.83 18.26 -23.86
#